data_AF-A0A011USX6-F1
#
_entry.id   AF-A0A011USX6-F1
#
_cell.length_a   1.000
_cell.length_b   1.000
_cell.length_c   1.000
_cell.angle_alpha   90.00
_cell.angle_beta   90.00
_cell.angle_gamma   90.00
#
_symmetry.space_group_name_H-M   'P 1'
#
loop_
_entity.id
_entity.type
_entity.pdbx_description
1 polymer ?
#
loop_
_entity_poly.entity_id
_entity_poly.type
_entity_poly.pdbx_seq_one_letter_code
_entity_poly.pdbx_strand_id
1 'polypeptide(L)'
;MQGMSERQYAAHAGLSRGAIQKAKTGERLVLYPDGSIDAAASDRRRAEATDPSKTRKPPQPKLKPVPEAAVTAVGDTLREQGLAVPAVGGGTTFLQAKTANEVLKAQERRIRLQKLKGELIERARALALVFRLAREERDAWVNWPARAAALMAAELSASCSEATGQQITVEPAAMQKVLEKHVRAHLDELAEVRPDFR
;
A
#
# COMPACT_ATOMS: atom_id res chain seq x y z
N MET A 1 -72.06 -14.47 -11.29
CA MET A 1 -70.96 -14.98 -10.44
C MET A 1 -70.80 -14.02 -9.27
N GLN A 2 -70.76 -14.56 -8.06
CA GLN A 2 -70.69 -13.76 -6.83
C GLN A 2 -69.25 -13.37 -6.45
N GLY A 3 -68.26 -14.14 -6.91
CA GLY A 3 -66.84 -13.91 -6.71
C GLY A 3 -66.02 -13.88 -8.01
N MET A 4 -64.70 -13.91 -7.86
CA MET A 4 -63.74 -13.84 -8.97
C MET A 4 -63.48 -15.20 -9.61
N SER A 5 -63.22 -15.20 -10.92
CA SER A 5 -62.63 -16.37 -11.59
C SER A 5 -61.17 -16.57 -11.18
N GLU A 6 -60.64 -17.78 -11.36
CA GLU A 6 -59.24 -18.11 -11.02
C GLU A 6 -58.22 -17.19 -11.71
N ARG A 7 -58.50 -16.76 -12.95
CA ARG A 7 -57.62 -15.84 -13.70
C ARG A 7 -57.65 -14.44 -13.12
N GLN A 8 -58.83 -13.95 -12.74
CA GLN A 8 -59.00 -12.63 -12.13
C GLN A 8 -58.36 -12.59 -10.75
N TYR A 9 -58.56 -13.63 -9.93
CA TYR A 9 -57.94 -13.71 -8.62
C TYR A 9 -56.41 -13.87 -8.70
N ALA A 10 -55.89 -14.58 -9.70
CA ALA A 10 -54.44 -14.66 -9.95
C ALA A 10 -53.83 -13.27 -10.22
N ALA A 11 -54.48 -12.47 -11.06
CA ALA A 11 -54.07 -11.08 -11.32
C ALA A 11 -54.16 -10.21 -10.07
N HIS A 12 -55.24 -10.34 -9.28
CA HIS A 12 -55.41 -9.63 -8.01
C HIS A 12 -54.31 -9.97 -6.99
N ALA A 13 -53.98 -11.26 -6.86
CA ALA A 13 -53.03 -11.77 -5.87
C ALA A 13 -51.55 -11.64 -6.31
N GLY A 14 -51.28 -11.21 -7.54
CA GLY A 14 -49.92 -11.20 -8.12
C GLY A 14 -49.30 -12.60 -8.26
N LEU A 15 -50.13 -13.64 -8.35
CA LEU A 15 -49.71 -15.04 -8.43
C LEU A 15 -50.02 -15.63 -9.81
N SER A 16 -49.31 -16.70 -10.17
CA SER A 16 -49.63 -17.43 -11.41
C SER A 16 -50.96 -18.18 -11.28
N ARG A 17 -51.70 -18.32 -12.39
CA ARG A 17 -52.94 -19.12 -12.43
C ARG A 17 -52.73 -20.54 -11.90
N GLY A 18 -51.60 -21.17 -12.21
CA GLY A 18 -51.27 -22.50 -11.71
C GLY A 18 -51.09 -22.55 -10.19
N ALA A 19 -50.59 -21.48 -9.57
CA ALA A 19 -50.52 -21.38 -8.12
C ALA A 19 -51.91 -21.26 -7.49
N ILE A 20 -52.81 -20.47 -8.10
CA ILE A 20 -54.21 -20.36 -7.66
C ILE A 20 -54.96 -21.68 -7.83
N GLN A 21 -54.76 -22.39 -8.94
CA GLN A 21 -55.37 -23.70 -9.16
C GLN A 21 -54.92 -24.72 -8.09
N LYS A 22 -53.61 -24.78 -7.78
CA LYS A 22 -53.09 -25.61 -6.69
C LYS A 22 -53.66 -25.21 -5.32
N ALA A 23 -53.79 -23.91 -5.06
CA ALA A 23 -54.36 -23.41 -3.81
C ALA A 23 -55.84 -23.78 -3.69
N LYS A 24 -56.59 -23.75 -4.79
CA LYS A 24 -57.99 -24.19 -4.85
C LYS A 24 -58.13 -25.69 -4.62
N THR A 25 -57.32 -26.52 -5.29
CA THR A 25 -57.31 -27.98 -5.08
C THR A 25 -56.88 -28.36 -3.67
N GLY A 26 -55.98 -27.60 -3.05
CA GLY A 26 -55.55 -27.80 -1.67
C GLY A 26 -56.45 -27.16 -0.62
N GLU A 27 -57.66 -26.71 -0.97
CA GLU A 27 -58.65 -26.08 -0.09
C GLU A 27 -58.14 -24.84 0.68
N ARG A 28 -57.13 -24.15 0.13
CA ARG A 28 -56.49 -22.96 0.74
C ARG A 28 -57.15 -21.64 0.34
N LEU A 29 -58.22 -21.68 -0.43
CA LEU A 29 -59.01 -20.52 -0.85
C LEU A 29 -60.43 -20.62 -0.29
N VAL A 30 -61.10 -19.48 -0.14
CA VAL A 30 -62.51 -19.40 0.22
C VAL A 30 -63.32 -19.28 -1.06
N LEU A 31 -64.25 -20.21 -1.27
CA LEU A 31 -65.12 -20.23 -2.44
C LEU A 31 -66.58 -19.96 -2.03
N TYR A 32 -67.31 -19.27 -2.88
CA TYR A 32 -68.77 -19.16 -2.80
C TYR A 32 -69.44 -20.48 -3.21
N PRO A 33 -70.75 -20.68 -2.88
CA PRO A 33 -71.50 -21.87 -3.29
C PRO A 33 -71.54 -22.12 -4.80
N ASP A 34 -71.40 -21.07 -5.61
CA ASP A 34 -71.31 -21.14 -7.08
C ASP A 34 -69.91 -21.54 -7.60
N GLY A 35 -68.95 -21.80 -6.69
CA GLY A 35 -67.58 -22.20 -7.01
C GLY A 35 -66.63 -21.05 -7.39
N SER A 36 -67.12 -19.80 -7.35
CA SER A 36 -66.30 -18.60 -7.57
C SER A 36 -65.48 -18.23 -6.32
N ILE A 37 -64.36 -17.51 -6.49
CA ILE A 37 -63.42 -17.21 -5.39
C ILE A 37 -63.87 -15.94 -4.65
N ASP A 38 -64.05 -16.04 -3.33
CA ASP A 38 -64.15 -14.87 -2.46
C ASP A 38 -62.75 -14.28 -2.24
N ALA A 39 -62.45 -13.19 -2.94
CA ALA A 39 -61.13 -12.57 -2.92
C ALA A 39 -60.72 -12.09 -1.52
N ALA A 40 -61.64 -11.40 -0.81
CA ALA A 40 -61.34 -10.81 0.49
C ALA A 40 -61.11 -11.88 1.55
N ALA A 41 -61.96 -12.92 1.59
CA ALA A 41 -61.79 -14.00 2.54
C ALA A 41 -60.58 -14.90 2.20
N SER A 42 -60.31 -15.12 0.91
CA SER A 42 -59.12 -15.86 0.46
C SER A 42 -57.81 -15.13 0.78
N ASP A 43 -57.77 -13.81 0.64
CA ASP A 43 -56.58 -13.03 0.99
C ASP A 43 -56.30 -13.01 2.48
N ARG A 44 -57.33 -12.90 3.34
CA ARG A 44 -57.17 -13.06 4.79
C ARG A 44 -56.60 -14.43 5.16
N ARG A 45 -57.19 -15.51 4.61
CA ARG A 45 -56.70 -16.88 4.84
C ARG A 45 -55.26 -17.08 4.38
N ARG A 46 -54.86 -16.48 3.24
CA ARG A 46 -53.47 -16.53 2.78
C ARG A 46 -52.53 -15.75 3.69
N ALA A 47 -52.93 -14.57 4.17
CA ALA A 47 -52.12 -13.79 5.09
C ALA A 47 -51.88 -14.53 6.41
N GLU A 48 -52.91 -15.18 6.96
CA GLU A 48 -52.82 -16.00 8.17
C GLU A 48 -51.94 -17.24 7.99
N ALA A 49 -51.99 -17.88 6.81
CA ALA A 49 -51.23 -19.10 6.52
C ALA A 49 -49.78 -18.84 6.03
N THR A 50 -49.41 -17.58 5.76
CA THR A 50 -48.08 -17.25 5.22
C THR A 50 -47.09 -17.01 6.35
N ASP A 51 -46.13 -17.92 6.48
CA ASP A 51 -44.98 -17.76 7.37
C ASP A 51 -44.01 -16.69 6.82
N PRO A 52 -43.83 -15.55 7.50
CA PRO A 52 -42.96 -14.47 7.02
C PRO A 52 -41.49 -14.91 6.89
N SER A 53 -41.04 -15.92 7.66
CA SER A 53 -39.68 -16.44 7.58
C SER A 53 -39.39 -17.30 6.34
N LYS A 54 -40.45 -17.83 5.70
CA LYS A 54 -40.36 -18.65 4.48
C LYS A 54 -40.63 -17.85 3.20
N THR A 55 -40.84 -16.54 3.32
CA THR A 55 -40.97 -15.66 2.16
C THR A 55 -39.60 -15.49 1.47
N ARG A 56 -39.57 -15.70 0.15
CA ARG A 56 -38.33 -15.56 -0.63
C ARG A 56 -37.90 -14.09 -0.61
N LYS A 57 -36.84 -13.77 0.13
CA LYS A 57 -36.21 -12.45 0.09
C LYS A 57 -35.78 -12.12 -1.35
N PRO A 58 -35.87 -10.86 -1.79
CA PRO A 58 -35.36 -10.45 -3.08
C PRO A 58 -33.88 -10.87 -3.23
N PRO A 59 -33.45 -11.31 -4.41
CA PRO A 59 -32.07 -11.76 -4.61
C PRO A 59 -31.12 -10.62 -4.26
N GLN A 60 -30.16 -10.89 -3.37
CA GLN A 60 -29.08 -9.95 -3.10
C GLN A 60 -28.34 -9.65 -4.41
N PRO A 61 -27.93 -8.39 -4.65
CA PRO A 61 -27.20 -8.04 -5.85
C PRO A 61 -25.92 -8.89 -5.93
N LYS A 62 -25.73 -9.57 -7.06
CA LYS A 62 -24.55 -10.40 -7.32
C LYS A 62 -23.31 -9.50 -7.23
N LEU A 63 -22.42 -9.79 -6.27
CA LEU A 63 -21.14 -9.11 -6.13
C LEU A 63 -20.36 -9.27 -7.45
N LYS A 64 -19.83 -8.16 -7.97
CA LYS A 64 -19.04 -8.17 -9.21
C LYS A 64 -17.80 -9.05 -9.01
N PRO A 65 -17.42 -9.87 -10.01
CA PRO A 65 -16.15 -10.59 -9.99
C PRO A 65 -14.98 -9.63 -9.76
N VAL A 66 -14.03 -10.03 -8.92
CA VAL A 66 -12.80 -9.26 -8.69
C VAL A 66 -12.03 -9.19 -10.00
N PRO A 67 -11.55 -8.00 -10.42
CA PRO A 67 -10.76 -7.85 -11.63
C PRO A 67 -9.47 -8.68 -11.57
N GLU A 68 -9.13 -9.35 -12.66
CA GLU A 68 -7.92 -10.16 -12.80
C GLU A 68 -6.63 -9.34 -12.55
N ALA A 69 -6.63 -8.05 -12.93
CA ALA A 69 -5.50 -7.15 -12.64
C ALA A 69 -5.22 -6.99 -11.13
N ALA A 70 -6.26 -6.97 -10.29
CA ALA A 70 -6.09 -6.88 -8.84
C ALA A 70 -5.52 -8.19 -8.25
N VAL A 71 -5.87 -9.32 -8.87
CA VAL A 71 -5.34 -10.64 -8.51
C VAL A 71 -3.87 -10.76 -8.87
N THR A 72 -3.48 -10.32 -10.07
CA THR A 72 -2.09 -10.33 -10.52
C THR A 72 -1.22 -9.43 -9.65
N ALA A 73 -1.69 -8.22 -9.31
CA ALA A 73 -0.97 -7.31 -8.42
C ALA A 73 -0.70 -7.93 -7.04
N VAL A 74 -1.68 -8.64 -6.46
CA VAL A 74 -1.48 -9.37 -5.19
C VAL A 74 -0.46 -10.50 -5.37
N GLY A 75 -0.54 -11.26 -6.46
CA GLY A 75 0.44 -12.29 -6.79
C GLY A 75 1.86 -11.76 -6.93
N ASP A 76 2.03 -10.61 -7.58
CA ASP A 76 3.34 -9.98 -7.77
C ASP A 76 3.94 -9.51 -6.45
N THR A 77 3.14 -8.88 -5.57
CA THR A 77 3.61 -8.48 -4.23
C THR A 77 4.04 -9.67 -3.36
N LEU A 78 3.36 -10.82 -3.49
CA LEU A 78 3.74 -12.05 -2.79
C LEU A 78 5.04 -12.63 -3.36
N ARG A 79 5.21 -12.61 -4.70
CA ARG A 79 6.41 -13.11 -5.38
C ARG A 79 7.65 -12.27 -5.10
N GLU A 80 7.54 -10.94 -5.13
CA GLU A 80 8.63 -10.01 -4.82
C GLU A 80 9.19 -10.19 -3.41
N GLN A 81 8.40 -10.80 -2.50
CA GLN A 81 8.75 -10.99 -1.10
C GLN A 81 9.02 -12.46 -0.75
N GLY A 82 9.17 -13.33 -1.76
CA GLY A 82 9.57 -14.73 -1.59
C GLY A 82 8.46 -15.65 -1.07
N LEU A 83 7.19 -15.23 -1.11
CA LEU A 83 6.05 -16.05 -0.71
C LEU A 83 5.49 -16.83 -1.91
N ALA A 84 5.07 -18.08 -1.65
CA ALA A 84 4.49 -18.93 -2.67
C ALA A 84 3.18 -18.34 -3.20
N VAL A 85 3.14 -18.03 -4.50
CA VAL A 85 1.95 -17.59 -5.21
C VAL A 85 1.20 -18.83 -5.73
N PRO A 86 -0.11 -18.99 -5.47
CA PRO A 86 -0.89 -20.07 -6.09
C PRO A 86 -0.85 -19.96 -7.61
N ALA A 87 -0.79 -21.09 -8.31
CA ALA A 87 -0.69 -21.14 -9.77
C ALA A 87 -1.83 -20.34 -10.45
N VAL A 88 -1.44 -19.50 -11.43
CA VAL A 88 -2.37 -18.73 -12.27
C VAL A 88 -3.14 -19.69 -13.17
N GLY A 89 -4.47 -19.70 -13.08
CA GLY A 89 -5.33 -20.59 -13.89
C GLY A 89 -6.76 -20.81 -13.36
N GLY A 90 -7.06 -20.37 -12.15
CA GLY A 90 -8.44 -20.29 -11.63
C GLY A 90 -8.50 -19.11 -10.69
N GLY A 91 -9.44 -18.18 -10.92
CA GLY A 91 -9.51 -16.91 -10.19
C GLY A 91 -9.31 -17.07 -8.69
N THR A 92 -8.62 -16.10 -8.06
CA THR A 92 -8.27 -16.21 -6.64
C THR A 92 -9.47 -16.55 -5.80
N THR A 93 -9.46 -17.74 -5.20
CA THR A 93 -10.51 -18.15 -4.28
C THR A 93 -10.57 -17.14 -3.12
N PHE A 94 -11.77 -16.83 -2.62
CA PHE A 94 -11.98 -15.91 -1.49
C PHE A 94 -11.02 -16.18 -0.32
N LEU A 95 -10.70 -17.44 -0.05
CA LEU A 95 -9.73 -17.85 0.97
C LEU A 95 -8.32 -17.31 0.69
N GLN A 96 -7.85 -17.36 -0.56
CA GLN A 96 -6.54 -16.84 -0.96
C GLN A 96 -6.48 -15.32 -0.79
N ALA A 97 -7.54 -14.61 -1.21
CA ALA A 97 -7.65 -13.17 -1.03
C ALA A 97 -7.66 -12.78 0.46
N LYS A 98 -8.35 -13.56 1.31
CA LYS A 98 -8.36 -13.36 2.76
C LYS A 98 -6.98 -13.59 3.37
N THR A 99 -6.28 -14.65 2.98
CA THR A 99 -4.91 -14.94 3.45
C THR A 99 -3.94 -13.84 3.04
N ALA A 100 -3.97 -13.39 1.79
CA ALA A 100 -3.12 -12.30 1.32
C ALA A 100 -3.37 -11.00 2.09
N ASN A 101 -4.64 -10.66 2.36
CA ASN A 101 -4.98 -9.47 3.15
C ASN A 101 -4.44 -9.54 4.59
N GLU A 102 -4.52 -10.71 5.24
CA GLU A 102 -3.96 -10.88 6.59
C GLU A 102 -2.42 -10.83 6.62
N VAL A 103 -1.76 -11.37 5.59
CA VAL A 103 -0.29 -11.24 5.43
C VAL A 103 0.09 -9.76 5.29
N LEU A 104 -0.57 -9.02 4.41
CA LEU A 104 -0.29 -7.59 4.21
C LEU A 104 -0.53 -6.78 5.50
N LYS A 105 -1.58 -7.08 6.27
CA LYS A 105 -1.81 -6.45 7.59
C LYS A 105 -0.70 -6.77 8.59
N ALA A 106 -0.25 -8.02 8.63
CA ALA A 106 0.85 -8.42 9.52
C ALA A 106 2.15 -7.69 9.14
N GLN A 107 2.42 -7.52 7.85
CA GLN A 107 3.58 -6.78 7.34
C GLN A 107 3.49 -5.29 7.65
N GLU A 108 2.35 -4.65 7.44
CA GLU A 108 2.13 -3.24 7.79
C GLU A 108 2.40 -3.00 9.29
N ARG A 109 1.87 -3.89 10.15
CA ARG A 109 2.11 -3.84 11.60
C ARG A 109 3.60 -4.01 11.94
N ARG A 110 4.30 -4.92 11.26
CA ARG A 110 5.75 -5.11 11.43
C ARG A 110 6.51 -3.84 11.09
N ILE A 111 6.28 -3.25 9.90
CA ILE A 111 6.95 -2.01 9.48
C ILE A 111 6.62 -0.88 10.44
N ARG A 112 5.36 -0.76 10.89
CA ARG A 112 4.95 0.27 11.86
C ARG A 112 5.68 0.10 13.20
N LEU A 113 5.83 -1.13 13.68
CA LEU A 113 6.58 -1.44 14.90
C LEU A 113 8.07 -1.09 14.74
N GLN A 114 8.68 -1.39 13.60
CA GLN A 114 10.07 -1.00 13.30
C GLN A 114 10.24 0.52 13.24
N LYS A 115 9.28 1.26 12.66
CA LYS A 115 9.26 2.73 12.68
C LYS A 115 9.18 3.27 14.11
N LEU A 116 8.29 2.73 14.94
CA LEU A 116 8.14 3.17 16.34
C LEU A 116 9.37 2.86 17.18
N LYS A 117 10.06 1.75 16.90
CA LYS A 117 11.35 1.42 17.53
C LYS A 117 12.51 2.28 17.04
N GLY A 118 12.33 3.06 15.97
CA GLY A 118 13.40 3.85 15.36
C GLY A 118 14.39 3.03 14.52
N GLU A 119 14.05 1.81 14.13
CA GLU A 119 14.91 0.95 13.30
C GLU A 119 14.92 1.39 11.82
N LEU A 120 13.93 2.18 11.38
CA LEU A 120 13.77 2.60 9.99
C LEU A 120 14.04 4.11 9.86
N ILE A 121 14.90 4.46 8.90
CA ILE A 121 15.21 5.84 8.54
C ILE A 121 14.66 6.13 7.14
N GLU A 122 14.18 7.35 6.92
CA GLU A 122 13.80 7.81 5.60
C GLU A 122 15.03 7.92 4.68
N ARG A 123 15.06 7.11 3.62
CA ARG A 123 16.18 7.05 2.67
C ARG A 123 16.54 8.42 2.09
N ALA A 124 15.55 9.22 1.68
CA ALA A 124 15.79 10.54 1.11
C ALA A 124 16.48 11.48 2.11
N ARG A 125 16.03 11.46 3.37
CA ARG A 125 16.63 12.25 4.45
C ARG A 125 18.06 11.79 4.79
N ALA A 126 18.29 10.48 4.84
CA ALA A 126 19.62 9.93 5.09
C ALA A 126 20.60 10.32 3.98
N LEU A 127 20.20 10.21 2.72
CA LEU A 127 21.02 10.64 1.58
C LEU A 127 21.31 12.14 1.65
N ALA A 128 20.29 12.98 1.86
CA ALA A 128 20.46 14.42 1.97
C ALA A 128 21.43 14.80 3.11
N LEU A 129 21.34 14.12 4.25
CA LEU A 129 22.26 14.30 5.37
C LEU A 129 23.70 13.96 4.99
N VAL A 130 23.93 12.80 4.37
CA VAL A 130 25.27 12.34 3.95
C VAL A 130 25.87 13.30 2.91
N PHE A 131 25.10 13.70 1.89
CA PHE A 131 25.57 14.66 0.88
C PHE A 131 25.94 16.00 1.48
N ARG A 132 25.12 16.50 2.42
CA ARG A 132 25.42 17.75 3.10
C ARG A 132 26.69 17.63 3.94
N LEU A 133 26.83 16.58 4.73
CA LEU A 133 28.03 16.35 5.55
C LEU A 133 29.29 16.23 4.68
N ALA A 134 29.23 15.42 3.61
CA ALA A 134 30.35 15.25 2.69
C ALA A 134 30.74 16.58 2.02
N ARG A 135 29.77 17.44 1.70
CA ARG A 135 30.03 18.78 1.16
C ARG A 135 30.66 19.71 2.19
N GLU A 136 30.14 19.71 3.42
CA GLU A 136 30.71 20.47 4.54
C GLU A 136 32.19 20.09 4.74
N GLU A 137 32.51 18.79 4.76
CA GLU A 137 33.88 18.28 4.83
C GLU A 137 34.73 18.74 3.64
N ARG A 138 34.23 18.56 2.41
CA ARG A 138 34.97 18.99 1.20
C ARG A 138 35.29 20.48 1.23
N ASP A 139 34.29 21.31 1.54
CA ASP A 139 34.46 22.76 1.56
C ASP A 139 35.37 23.19 2.74
N ALA A 140 35.39 22.45 3.86
CA ALA A 140 36.34 22.67 4.95
C ALA A 140 37.79 22.40 4.51
N TRP A 141 38.04 21.28 3.81
CA TRP A 141 39.34 20.93 3.26
C TRP A 141 39.81 21.86 2.16
N VAL A 142 38.94 22.25 1.24
CA VAL A 142 39.28 23.19 0.14
C VAL A 142 39.67 24.57 0.69
N ASN A 143 39.04 25.03 1.76
CA ASN A 143 39.33 26.33 2.37
C ASN A 143 40.46 26.28 3.42
N TRP A 144 40.90 25.10 3.83
CA TRP A 144 41.92 24.94 4.88
C TRP A 144 43.30 25.51 4.49
N PRO A 145 43.83 25.32 3.25
CA PRO A 145 45.10 25.90 2.83
C PRO A 145 45.19 27.41 3.03
N ALA A 146 44.13 28.14 2.69
CA ALA A 146 44.09 29.60 2.85
C ALA A 146 44.18 30.04 4.33
N ARG A 147 43.71 29.22 5.28
CA ARG A 147 43.80 29.50 6.73
C ARG A 147 45.14 29.07 7.31
N ALA A 148 45.68 27.93 6.87
CA ALA A 148 46.89 27.33 7.44
C ALA A 148 48.19 27.87 6.86
N ALA A 149 48.19 28.35 5.61
CA ALA A 149 49.41 28.70 4.89
C ALA A 149 50.26 29.77 5.58
N ALA A 150 49.64 30.83 6.12
CA ALA A 150 50.36 31.90 6.81
C ALA A 150 51.02 31.41 8.11
N LEU A 151 50.34 30.55 8.87
CA LEU A 151 50.86 29.97 10.10
C LEU A 151 52.04 29.04 9.79
N MET A 152 51.87 28.13 8.83
CA MET A 152 52.92 27.20 8.42
C MET A 152 54.14 27.93 7.83
N ALA A 153 53.91 28.97 7.02
CA ALA A 153 55.00 29.78 6.46
C ALA A 153 55.79 30.51 7.56
N ALA A 154 55.12 31.04 8.59
CA ALA A 154 55.79 31.68 9.72
C ALA A 154 56.60 30.67 10.55
N GLU A 155 56.01 29.52 10.88
CA GLU A 155 56.68 28.44 11.63
C GLU A 155 57.93 27.93 10.90
N LEU A 156 57.83 27.66 9.59
CA LEU A 156 58.96 27.21 8.79
C LEU A 156 60.03 28.29 8.61
N SER A 157 59.63 29.56 8.44
CA SER A 157 60.60 30.66 8.35
C SER A 157 61.43 30.76 9.63
N ALA A 158 60.79 30.63 10.80
CA ALA A 158 61.47 30.63 12.08
C ALA A 158 62.39 29.41 12.23
N SER A 159 61.89 28.19 12.02
CA SER A 159 62.69 26.97 12.22
C SER A 159 63.88 26.89 11.25
N CYS A 160 63.69 27.28 9.98
CA CYS A 160 64.77 27.28 9.00
C CYS A 160 65.81 28.36 9.30
N SER A 161 65.37 29.54 9.78
CA SER A 161 66.31 30.61 10.15
C SER A 161 67.17 30.21 11.34
N GLU A 162 66.60 29.56 12.35
CA GLU A 162 67.33 29.02 13.51
C GLU A 162 68.33 27.94 13.10
N ALA A 163 67.90 26.98 12.25
CA ALA A 163 68.76 25.86 11.84
C ALA A 163 69.94 26.28 10.96
N THR A 164 69.76 27.31 10.13
CA THR A 164 70.75 27.71 9.11
C THR A 164 71.59 28.91 9.56
N GLY A 165 71.17 29.62 10.62
CA GLY A 165 71.79 30.88 11.06
C GLY A 165 71.65 32.03 10.05
N GLN A 166 70.85 31.84 9.00
CA GLN A 166 70.57 32.81 7.94
C GLN A 166 69.09 33.13 7.95
N GLN A 167 68.72 34.38 7.65
CA GLN A 167 67.32 34.76 7.60
C GLN A 167 66.64 34.15 6.37
N ILE A 168 65.80 33.15 6.60
CA ILE A 168 65.00 32.45 5.59
C ILE A 168 63.54 32.84 5.78
N THR A 169 62.91 33.30 4.71
CA THR A 169 61.49 33.66 4.70
C THR A 169 60.75 32.82 3.68
N VAL A 170 59.68 32.16 4.13
CA VAL A 170 58.73 31.43 3.30
C VAL A 170 57.55 32.35 3.05
N GLU A 171 57.23 32.57 1.77
CA GLU A 171 56.12 33.43 1.38
C GLU A 171 54.77 32.70 1.60
N PRO A 172 53.79 33.32 2.30
CA PRO A 172 52.50 32.68 2.56
C PRO A 172 51.73 32.27 1.29
N ALA A 173 51.80 33.05 0.20
CA ALA A 173 51.09 32.71 -1.03
C ALA A 173 51.72 31.51 -1.74
N ALA A 174 53.05 31.42 -1.78
CA ALA A 174 53.77 30.23 -2.24
C ALA A 174 53.40 28.99 -1.42
N MET A 175 53.34 29.11 -0.08
CA MET A 175 52.90 28.02 0.80
C MET A 175 51.46 27.59 0.49
N GLN A 176 50.53 28.54 0.38
CA GLN A 176 49.13 28.25 0.03
C GLN A 176 49.02 27.50 -1.29
N LYS A 177 49.74 27.94 -2.33
CA LYS A 177 49.70 27.29 -3.65
C LYS A 177 50.17 25.83 -3.61
N VAL A 178 51.22 25.54 -2.83
CA VAL A 178 51.71 24.17 -2.65
C VAL A 178 50.69 23.32 -1.88
N LEU A 179 50.15 23.86 -0.78
CA LEU A 179 49.14 23.17 0.03
C LEU A 179 47.87 22.87 -0.79
N GLU A 180 47.36 23.84 -1.55
CA GLU A 180 46.19 23.65 -2.41
C GLU A 180 46.40 22.53 -3.43
N LYS A 181 47.59 22.47 -4.06
CA LYS A 181 47.92 21.41 -5.01
C LYS A 181 47.86 20.03 -4.35
N HIS A 182 48.49 19.87 -3.19
CA HIS A 182 48.57 18.58 -2.51
C HIS A 182 47.23 18.16 -1.88
N VAL A 183 46.50 19.10 -1.28
CA VAL A 183 45.17 18.82 -0.71
C VAL A 183 44.20 18.40 -1.81
N ARG A 184 44.19 19.08 -2.97
CA ARG A 184 43.33 18.68 -4.10
C ARG A 184 43.68 17.30 -4.62
N ALA A 185 44.96 17.00 -4.84
CA ALA A 185 45.41 15.68 -5.26
C ALA A 185 44.96 14.58 -4.28
N HIS A 186 45.07 14.83 -2.97
CA HIS A 186 44.61 13.88 -1.96
C HIS A 186 43.09 13.69 -1.97
N LEU A 187 42.32 14.77 -2.12
CA LEU A 187 40.86 14.67 -2.23
C LEU A 187 40.42 13.90 -3.49
N ASP A 188 41.15 14.03 -4.60
CA ASP A 188 40.90 13.28 -5.83
C ASP A 188 41.18 11.78 -5.64
N GLU A 189 42.28 11.42 -4.95
CA GLU A 189 42.58 10.02 -4.58
C GLU A 189 41.48 9.39 -3.71
N LEU A 190 40.94 10.15 -2.74
CA LEU A 190 39.85 9.68 -1.88
C LEU A 190 38.54 9.49 -2.67
N ALA A 191 38.32 10.26 -3.72
CA ALA A 191 37.13 10.14 -4.56
C ALA A 191 37.11 8.85 -5.41
N GLU A 192 38.28 8.28 -5.72
CA GLU A 192 38.41 7.02 -6.47
C GLU A 192 38.06 5.78 -5.61
N VAL A 193 38.05 5.91 -4.28
CA VAL A 193 37.71 4.80 -3.39
C VAL A 193 36.21 4.52 -3.47
N ARG A 194 35.84 3.42 -4.12
CA ARG A 194 34.45 2.94 -4.15
C ARG A 194 34.08 2.33 -2.79
N PRO A 195 33.08 2.85 -2.08
CA PRO A 195 32.61 2.20 -0.86
C PRO A 195 31.95 0.86 -1.23
N ASP A 196 32.47 -0.24 -0.68
CA ASP A 196 31.87 -1.57 -0.79
C ASP A 196 30.84 -1.74 0.34
N PHE A 197 29.57 -1.57 0.00
CA PHE A 197 28.46 -1.88 0.90
C PHE A 197 27.99 -3.31 0.62
N ARG A 198 28.75 -4.28 1.13
CA ARG A 198 28.31 -5.69 1.22
C ARG A 198 27.54 -5.93 2.52
#